data_AF-A0A8J7UI18-F1
#
_entry.id   AF-A0A8J7UI18-F1
#
_cell.length_a   1.000
_cell.length_b   1.000
_cell.length_c   1.000
_cell.angle_alpha   90.00
_cell.angle_beta   90.00
_cell.angle_gamma   90.00
#
_symmetry.space_group_name_H-M   'P 1'
#
loop_
_entity.id
_entity.type
_entity.pdbx_description
1 polymer ?
#
loop_
_entity_poly.entity_id
_entity_poly.type
_entity_poly.pdbx_seq_one_letter_code
_entity_poly.pdbx_strand_id
1 'polypeptide(L)'
;MAIKAKMLGREKTMKLLRGIVPEAEKELAKAQMEAAQDLASKIRPRAPGPRTGQYQASIQADRLANRTGQQPVSQGLRGSTKDPNATGVFADFIWRFLEFGTVKMAKRPHIFPTYRQERPRIRRKMAASVRKAVKKVKTK
;
A
#
# COMPACT_ATOMS: atom_id res chain seq x y z
N MET A 1 22.67 -45.41 -13.49
CA MET A 1 23.67 -44.50 -12.88
C MET A 1 23.05 -43.11 -12.81
N ALA A 2 22.79 -42.57 -11.62
CA ALA A 2 22.14 -41.25 -11.47
C ALA A 2 23.18 -40.19 -11.12
N ILE A 3 23.37 -39.20 -12.00
CA ILE A 3 24.28 -38.08 -11.79
C ILE A 3 23.74 -37.23 -10.63
N LYS A 4 24.42 -37.24 -9.48
CA LYS A 4 24.14 -36.31 -8.37
C LYS A 4 25.09 -35.12 -8.47
N ALA A 5 24.65 -34.04 -9.09
CA ALA A 5 25.36 -32.76 -9.04
C ALA A 5 25.04 -32.01 -7.73
N LYS A 6 26.06 -31.69 -6.93
CA LYS A 6 25.90 -30.86 -5.72
C LYS A 6 25.82 -29.39 -6.14
N MET A 7 24.68 -28.74 -5.88
CA MET A 7 24.51 -27.32 -6.21
C MET A 7 25.35 -26.46 -5.25
N LEU A 8 26.53 -26.05 -5.69
CA LEU A 8 27.45 -25.22 -4.92
C LEU A 8 26.80 -23.86 -4.62
N GLY A 9 26.91 -23.38 -3.37
CA GLY A 9 26.42 -22.07 -2.97
C GLY A 9 24.94 -22.01 -2.54
N ARG A 10 24.16 -23.09 -2.70
CA ARG A 10 22.74 -23.13 -2.27
C ARG A 10 22.55 -22.72 -0.80
N GLU A 11 23.38 -23.21 0.11
CA GLU A 11 23.27 -22.91 1.53
C GLU A 11 23.50 -21.44 1.86
N LYS A 12 24.52 -20.82 1.25
CA LYS A 12 24.81 -19.39 1.41
C LYS A 12 23.66 -18.53 0.90
N THR A 13 23.12 -18.87 -0.28
CA THR A 13 21.97 -18.16 -0.86
C THR A 13 20.72 -18.31 0.00
N MET A 14 20.42 -19.52 0.47
CA MET A 14 19.26 -19.76 1.33
C MET A 14 19.37 -19.07 2.69
N LYS A 15 20.57 -19.01 3.28
CA LYS A 15 20.84 -18.27 4.51
C LYS A 15 20.59 -16.77 4.33
N LEU A 16 21.06 -16.20 3.22
CA LEU A 16 20.85 -14.79 2.88
C LEU A 16 19.35 -14.49 2.67
N LEU A 17 18.65 -15.32 1.90
CA LEU A 17 17.20 -15.17 1.67
C LEU A 17 16.41 -15.21 2.97
N ARG A 18 16.69 -16.18 3.85
CA ARG A 18 16.02 -16.29 5.16
C ARG A 18 16.28 -15.08 6.07
N GLY A 19 17.44 -14.43 5.94
CA GLY A 19 17.75 -13.19 6.66
C GLY A 19 17.04 -11.96 6.08
N ILE A 20 16.99 -11.86 4.74
CA ILE A 20 16.40 -10.72 4.03
C ILE A 20 14.90 -10.64 4.21
N VAL A 21 14.18 -11.76 4.05
CA VAL A 21 12.71 -11.79 4.06
C VAL A 21 12.09 -11.06 5.27
N PRO A 22 12.42 -11.43 6.53
CA PRO A 22 11.78 -10.80 7.70
C PRO A 22 12.17 -9.33 7.89
N GLU A 23 13.38 -8.93 7.50
CA GLU A 23 13.79 -7.53 7.56
C GLU A 23 13.14 -6.69 6.45
N ALA A 24 13.03 -7.26 5.25
CA ALA A 24 12.36 -6.64 4.11
C ALA A 24 10.87 -6.42 4.40
N GLU A 25 10.17 -7.41 4.96
CA GLU A 25 8.77 -7.27 5.36
C GLU A 25 8.57 -6.13 6.37
N LYS A 26 9.44 -6.01 7.37
CA LYS A 26 9.36 -4.95 8.38
C LYS A 26 9.58 -3.55 7.79
N GLU A 27 10.61 -3.38 6.96
CA GLU A 27 10.88 -2.09 6.32
C GLU A 27 9.83 -1.74 5.27
N LEU A 28 9.29 -2.74 4.57
CA LEU A 28 8.24 -2.58 3.58
C LEU A 28 6.90 -2.19 4.23
N ALA A 29 6.52 -2.81 5.35
CA ALA A 29 5.32 -2.45 6.11
C ALA A 29 5.36 -0.99 6.61
N LYS A 30 6.52 -0.53 7.09
CA LYS A 30 6.72 0.88 7.48
C LYS A 30 6.55 1.82 6.27
N ALA A 31 7.22 1.49 5.16
CA ALA A 31 7.15 2.29 3.94
C ALA A 31 5.73 2.34 3.34
N GLN A 32 4.97 1.24 3.43
CA GLN A 32 3.56 1.17 3.02
C GLN A 32 2.68 2.09 3.85
N MET A 33 2.80 2.03 5.18
CA MET A 33 2.06 2.91 6.10
C MET A 33 2.35 4.38 5.85
N GLU A 34 3.63 4.74 5.75
CA GLU A 34 4.06 6.12 5.52
C GLU A 34 3.60 6.62 4.14
N ALA A 35 3.73 5.81 3.09
CA ALA A 35 3.24 6.15 1.76
C ALA A 35 1.72 6.34 1.71
N ALA A 36 0.97 5.52 2.45
CA ALA A 36 -0.48 5.66 2.52
C ALA A 36 -0.88 6.92 3.30
N GLN A 37 -0.19 7.24 4.40
CA GLN A 37 -0.41 8.47 5.18
C GLN A 37 -0.09 9.72 4.36
N ASP A 38 1.01 9.71 3.61
CA ASP A 38 1.39 10.77 2.68
C ASP A 38 0.29 10.98 1.62
N LEU A 39 -0.21 9.87 1.06
CA LEU A 39 -1.26 9.90 0.05
C LEU A 39 -2.58 10.44 0.63
N ALA A 40 -3.01 9.95 1.80
CA ALA A 40 -4.22 10.44 2.47
C ALA A 40 -4.12 11.95 2.76
N SER A 41 -2.97 12.40 3.27
CA SER A 41 -2.71 13.83 3.54
C SER A 41 -2.79 14.69 2.29
N LYS A 42 -2.42 14.16 1.12
CA LYS A 42 -2.53 14.86 -0.17
C LYS A 42 -3.94 14.82 -0.75
N ILE A 43 -4.72 13.79 -0.47
CA ILE A 43 -6.11 13.67 -0.93
C ILE A 43 -7.02 14.60 -0.13
N ARG A 44 -6.88 14.65 1.21
CA ARG A 44 -7.71 15.45 2.13
C ARG A 44 -7.98 16.89 1.68
N PRO A 45 -6.98 17.73 1.33
CA PRO A 45 -7.23 19.12 0.94
C PRO A 45 -7.88 19.26 -0.45
N ARG A 46 -7.80 18.23 -1.29
CA ARG A 46 -8.41 18.21 -2.63
C ARG A 46 -9.82 17.64 -2.61
N ALA A 47 -10.20 16.97 -1.52
CA ALA A 47 -11.50 16.35 -1.36
C ALA A 47 -12.59 17.43 -1.23
N PRO A 48 -13.65 17.37 -2.06
CA PRO A 48 -14.75 18.32 -1.99
C PRO A 48 -15.60 18.05 -0.74
N GLY A 49 -15.96 19.11 -0.01
CA GLY A 49 -16.86 18.99 1.13
C GLY A 49 -17.45 20.34 1.55
N PRO A 50 -18.59 20.36 2.26
CA PRO A 50 -19.06 21.56 2.92
C PRO A 50 -18.06 21.98 4.01
N ARG A 51 -18.16 23.23 4.47
CA ARG A 51 -17.33 23.89 5.49
C ARG A 51 -17.10 23.05 6.77
N THR A 52 -17.94 22.04 7.00
CA THR A 52 -17.98 21.10 8.13
C THR A 52 -17.11 19.84 8.00
N GLY A 53 -16.48 19.57 6.85
CA GLY A 53 -15.30 18.68 6.76
C GLY A 53 -15.44 17.17 7.04
N GLN A 54 -16.65 16.63 7.30
CA GLN A 54 -16.83 15.21 7.69
C GLN A 54 -16.22 14.22 6.69
N TYR A 55 -16.44 14.44 5.39
CA TYR A 55 -15.84 13.62 4.33
C TYR A 55 -14.31 13.75 4.27
N GLN A 56 -13.77 14.94 4.51
CA GLN A 56 -12.31 15.12 4.56
C GLN A 56 -11.70 14.38 5.76
N ALA A 57 -12.42 14.33 6.88
CA ALA A 57 -12.00 13.61 8.09
C ALA A 57 -12.05 12.07 7.93
N SER A 58 -12.93 11.54 7.09
CA SER A 58 -13.03 10.10 6.84
C SER A 58 -11.92 9.55 5.94
N ILE A 59 -11.19 10.42 5.23
CA ILE A 59 -10.04 10.01 4.41
C ILE A 59 -8.87 9.67 5.32
N GLN A 60 -8.62 8.37 5.50
CA GLN A 60 -7.62 7.87 6.44
C GLN A 60 -6.81 6.75 5.80
N ALA A 61 -5.51 6.73 6.12
CA ALA A 61 -4.63 5.63 5.78
C ALA A 61 -4.64 4.62 6.93
N ASP A 62 -4.88 3.35 6.61
CA ASP A 62 -4.93 2.30 7.63
C ASP A 62 -4.51 0.96 7.03
N ARG A 63 -4.26 -0.01 7.92
CA ARG A 63 -4.06 -1.40 7.51
C ARG A 63 -5.39 -2.04 7.20
N LEU A 64 -5.41 -2.87 6.16
CA LEU A 64 -6.59 -3.65 5.81
C LEU A 64 -6.98 -4.61 6.95
N ALA A 65 -5.99 -5.12 7.69
CA ALA A 65 -6.20 -5.96 8.87
C ALA A 65 -6.95 -5.27 10.02
N ASN A 66 -6.83 -3.94 10.16
CA ASN A 66 -7.51 -3.17 11.21
C ASN A 66 -8.98 -2.89 10.87
N ARG A 67 -9.38 -3.09 9.61
CA ARG A 67 -10.71 -2.74 9.09
C ARG A 67 -11.48 -3.96 8.60
N THR A 68 -11.58 -4.96 9.48
CA THR A 68 -12.19 -6.29 9.21
C THR A 68 -13.66 -6.25 8.75
N GLY A 69 -14.37 -5.12 8.90
CA GLY A 69 -15.76 -4.95 8.46
C GLY A 69 -15.98 -3.94 7.33
N GLN A 70 -14.96 -3.22 6.86
CA GLN A 70 -15.14 -2.20 5.82
C GLN A 70 -14.93 -2.80 4.43
N GLN A 71 -16.01 -2.78 3.63
CA GLN A 71 -16.04 -3.40 2.30
C GLN A 71 -15.02 -2.75 1.37
N PRO A 72 -14.01 -3.48 0.87
CA PRO A 72 -13.17 -2.96 -0.18
C PRO A 72 -14.00 -2.73 -1.45
N VAL A 73 -13.62 -1.70 -2.20
CA VAL A 73 -14.36 -1.14 -3.34
C VAL A 73 -14.61 -2.14 -4.46
N SER A 74 -13.82 -3.21 -4.56
CA SER A 74 -14.04 -4.28 -5.53
C SER A 74 -14.59 -5.52 -4.82
N GLN A 75 -15.65 -6.12 -5.37
CA GLN A 75 -16.11 -7.45 -4.97
C GLN A 75 -15.00 -8.52 -5.08
N GLY A 76 -13.93 -8.26 -5.84
CA GLY A 76 -12.74 -9.12 -5.95
C GLY A 76 -11.70 -8.95 -4.84
N LEU A 77 -11.86 -7.97 -3.93
CA LEU A 77 -11.02 -7.77 -2.75
C LEU A 77 -11.64 -8.35 -1.47
N ARG A 78 -12.88 -8.86 -1.53
CA ARG A 78 -13.50 -9.61 -0.42
C ARG A 78 -12.63 -10.83 -0.10
N GLY A 79 -11.81 -10.73 0.95
CA GLY A 79 -10.90 -11.78 1.41
C GLY A 79 -9.54 -11.90 0.69
N SER A 80 -9.11 -10.94 -0.14
CA SER A 80 -8.11 -11.25 -1.19
C SER A 80 -6.64 -10.88 -0.93
N THR A 81 -6.28 -10.32 0.23
CA THR A 81 -4.85 -10.08 0.52
C THR A 81 -4.38 -10.98 1.66
N LYS A 82 -3.56 -11.99 1.31
CA LYS A 82 -2.86 -12.87 2.25
C LYS A 82 -1.71 -12.15 2.99
N ASP A 83 -1.43 -10.89 2.65
CA ASP A 83 -0.39 -10.06 3.28
C ASP A 83 -0.97 -9.33 4.50
N PRO A 84 -0.52 -9.65 5.73
CA PRO A 84 -0.95 -8.97 6.95
C PRO A 84 -0.63 -7.47 6.99
N ASN A 85 0.34 -7.02 6.19
CA ASN A 85 0.81 -5.63 6.16
C ASN A 85 0.14 -4.76 5.09
N ALA A 86 -0.81 -5.31 4.35
CA ALA A 86 -1.52 -4.60 3.30
C ALA A 86 -2.14 -3.30 3.83
N THR A 87 -1.70 -2.18 3.26
CA THR A 87 -2.12 -0.83 3.65
C THR A 87 -2.90 -0.16 2.52
N GLY A 88 -3.99 0.50 2.87
CA GLY A 88 -4.86 1.22 1.93
C GLY A 88 -5.22 2.62 2.41
N VAL A 89 -5.73 3.43 1.50
CA VAL A 89 -6.43 4.67 1.82
C VAL A 89 -7.92 4.39 1.76
N PHE A 90 -8.62 4.72 2.83
CA PHE A 90 -10.05 4.53 3.00
C PHE A 90 -10.74 5.88 3.06
N ALA A 91 -11.98 5.92 2.57
CA ALA A 91 -12.85 7.10 2.58
C ALA A 91 -14.32 6.61 2.67
N ASP A 92 -15.23 7.49 3.09
CA ASP A 92 -16.66 7.16 3.14
C ASP A 92 -17.21 6.78 1.76
N PHE A 93 -18.22 5.91 1.72
CA PHE A 93 -18.83 5.38 0.49
C PHE A 93 -19.20 6.43 -0.57
N ILE A 94 -19.42 7.69 -0.14
CA ILE A 94 -19.72 8.85 -0.98
C ILE A 94 -18.57 9.16 -1.96
N TRP A 95 -17.33 8.77 -1.65
CA TRP A 95 -16.14 9.05 -2.46
C TRP A 95 -16.32 8.63 -3.93
N ARG A 96 -16.97 7.48 -4.18
CA ARG A 96 -17.18 6.94 -5.53
C ARG A 96 -18.03 7.88 -6.37
N PHE A 97 -19.08 8.43 -5.76
CA PHE A 97 -20.00 9.34 -6.43
C PHE A 97 -19.38 10.71 -6.66
N LEU A 98 -18.50 11.16 -5.75
CA LEU A 98 -17.74 12.41 -5.94
C LEU A 98 -16.68 12.26 -7.04
N GLU A 99 -15.98 11.13 -7.09
CA GLU A 99 -14.89 10.88 -8.03
C GLU A 99 -15.39 10.78 -9.47
N PHE A 100 -16.47 10.02 -9.71
CA PHE A 100 -17.00 9.76 -11.06
C PHE A 100 -18.18 10.66 -11.44
N GLY A 101 -18.77 11.36 -10.49
CA GLY A 101 -20.02 12.09 -10.69
C GLY A 101 -21.25 11.17 -10.65
N THR A 102 -22.42 11.79 -10.72
CA THR A 102 -23.71 11.11 -10.85
C THR A 102 -24.50 11.75 -11.97
N VAL A 103 -25.67 11.19 -12.33
CA VAL A 103 -26.55 11.77 -13.37
C VAL A 103 -26.86 13.25 -13.11
N LYS A 104 -26.96 13.66 -11.84
CA LYS A 104 -27.32 15.03 -11.43
C LYS A 104 -26.14 15.89 -10.95
N MET A 105 -24.93 15.35 -10.89
CA MET A 105 -23.77 16.03 -10.31
C MET A 105 -22.50 15.78 -11.12
N ALA A 106 -21.81 16.88 -11.48
CA ALA A 106 -20.52 16.80 -12.18
C ALA A 106 -19.44 16.09 -11.35
N LYS A 107 -18.54 15.39 -12.03
CA LYS A 107 -17.39 14.69 -11.44
C LYS A 107 -16.44 15.67 -10.75
N ARG A 108 -15.96 15.30 -9.55
CA ARG A 108 -14.98 16.05 -8.76
C ARG A 108 -13.83 15.11 -8.37
N PRO A 109 -12.96 14.76 -9.32
CA PRO A 109 -11.94 13.73 -9.11
C PRO A 109 -10.81 14.25 -8.21
N HIS A 110 -10.49 13.50 -7.16
CA HIS A 110 -9.53 13.89 -6.12
C HIS A 110 -8.70 12.71 -5.58
N ILE A 111 -9.21 11.47 -5.63
CA ILE A 111 -8.48 10.27 -5.15
C ILE A 111 -7.61 9.66 -6.25
N PHE A 112 -8.17 9.37 -7.43
CA PHE A 112 -7.40 8.70 -8.47
C PHE A 112 -6.39 9.62 -9.19
N PRO A 113 -6.68 10.91 -9.45
CA PRO A 113 -5.68 11.83 -9.99
C PRO A 113 -4.45 11.95 -9.08
N THR A 114 -4.66 12.11 -7.77
CA THR A 114 -3.57 12.20 -6.79
C THR A 114 -2.82 10.89 -6.66
N TYR A 115 -3.52 9.75 -6.61
CA TYR A 115 -2.88 8.44 -6.61
C TYR A 115 -2.02 8.24 -7.86
N ARG A 116 -2.51 8.61 -9.06
CA ARG A 116 -1.75 8.48 -10.31
C ARG A 116 -0.49 9.35 -10.31
N GLN A 117 -0.57 10.56 -9.77
CA GLN A 117 0.58 11.44 -9.60
C GLN A 117 1.61 10.88 -8.60
N GLU A 118 1.15 10.30 -7.49
CA GLU A 118 2.01 9.79 -6.42
C GLU A 118 2.50 8.36 -6.65
N ARG A 119 1.85 7.59 -7.53
CA ARG A 119 2.18 6.18 -7.83
C ARG A 119 3.67 5.96 -8.12
N PRO A 120 4.36 6.77 -8.95
CA PRO A 120 5.80 6.61 -9.16
C PRO A 120 6.61 6.81 -7.88
N ARG A 121 6.23 7.78 -7.03
CA ARG A 121 6.91 8.07 -5.76
C ARG A 121 6.71 6.93 -4.75
N ILE A 122 5.50 6.41 -4.63
CA ILE A 122 5.17 5.26 -3.77
C ILE A 122 5.99 4.04 -4.19
N ARG A 123 6.03 3.73 -5.49
CA ARG A 123 6.83 2.61 -6.01
C ARG A 123 8.33 2.76 -5.71
N ARG A 124 8.87 3.97 -5.87
CA ARG A 124 10.28 4.26 -5.52
C ARG A 124 10.54 4.08 -4.03
N LYS A 125 9.63 4.53 -3.17
CA LYS A 125 9.73 4.38 -1.69
C LYS A 125 9.76 2.91 -1.29
N MET A 126 8.91 2.08 -1.87
CA MET A 126 8.90 0.62 -1.66
C MET A 126 10.20 -0.04 -2.17
N ALA A 127 10.67 0.31 -3.37
CA ALA A 127 11.92 -0.25 -3.88
C ALA A 127 13.13 0.15 -3.00
N ALA A 128 13.15 1.38 -2.49
CA ALA A 128 14.18 1.86 -1.60
C ALA A 128 14.18 1.13 -0.25
N SER A 129 13.01 0.84 0.33
CA SER A 129 12.92 0.11 1.60
C SER A 129 13.43 -1.33 1.47
N VAL A 130 13.12 -2.02 0.37
CA VAL A 130 13.67 -3.35 0.08
C VAL A 130 15.19 -3.29 -0.06
N ARG A 131 15.74 -2.33 -0.82
CA ARG A 131 17.19 -2.15 -0.95
C ARG A 131 17.87 -1.88 0.39
N LYS A 132 17.23 -1.09 1.25
CA LYS A 132 17.71 -0.79 2.60
C LYS A 132 17.76 -2.06 3.47
N ALA A 133 16.73 -2.89 3.42
CA ALA A 133 16.71 -4.18 4.12
C ALA A 133 17.82 -5.13 3.61
N VAL A 134 17.99 -5.24 2.29
CA VAL A 134 19.07 -6.04 1.70
C VAL A 134 20.45 -5.54 2.14
N LYS A 135 20.68 -4.22 2.14
CA LYS A 135 21.94 -3.63 2.62
C LYS A 135 22.17 -3.95 4.09
N LYS A 136 21.13 -3.83 4.93
CA LYS A 136 21.22 -4.11 6.36
C LYS A 136 21.63 -5.55 6.65
N VAL A 137 21.03 -6.52 5.94
CA VAL A 137 21.40 -7.94 6.10
C VAL A 137 22.80 -8.23 5.56
N LYS A 138 23.25 -7.57 4.49
CA LYS A 138 24.60 -7.75 3.93
C LYS A 138 25.70 -7.17 4.84
N THR A 139 25.40 -6.11 5.58
CA THR A 139 26.34 -5.48 6.51
C THR A 139 26.40 -6.19 7.88
N LYS A 140 25.39 -7.00 8.20
CA LYS A 140 25.29 -7.76 9.45
C LYS A 140 25.97 -9.12 9.35
#